data_AF-A0AAE0H586-F1
#
_entry.id   AF-A0AAE0H586-F1
#
_cell.length_a   1.000
_cell.length_b   1.000
_cell.length_c   1.000
_cell.angle_alpha   90.00
_cell.angle_beta   90.00
_cell.angle_gamma   90.00
#
_symmetry.space_group_name_H-M   'P 1'
#
loop_
_entity.id
_entity.type
_entity.pdbx_description
1 polymer ?
#
loop_
_entity_poly.entity_id
_entity_poly.type
_entity_poly.pdbx_seq_one_letter_code
_entity_poly.pdbx_strand_id
1 'polypeptide(L)'
;MEKLICKSGNNNLVDKDDTSELEKKVGSILLTLIQKAVVLAAKYSKSTGRDNLSSTDMIYALQYYAHEFNNEEDLEESFVQNEIEYEKMNNEDWVEDNEDDEDDEDNEDDEDDEDNEDDEDNEDDDINEEFCRSESKDPIFVKMNEYHDTWGSWDPTELSEKVMKSAIDKVINEIDMLEIIET
;
A
#
# COMPACT_ATOMS: atom_id res chain seq x y z
N MET A 1 -57.43 37.82 -1.53
CA MET A 1 -56.48 37.31 -0.52
C MET A 1 -55.84 36.06 -1.09
N GLU A 2 -54.72 36.21 -1.77
CA GLU A 2 -53.93 35.11 -2.32
C GLU A 2 -53.20 34.40 -1.19
N LYS A 3 -53.31 33.07 -1.14
CA LYS A 3 -52.69 32.23 -0.13
C LYS A 3 -51.26 31.95 -0.57
N LEU A 4 -50.28 32.59 0.06
CA LEU A 4 -48.86 32.29 -0.13
C LEU A 4 -48.60 30.82 0.25
N ILE A 5 -48.25 30.00 -0.74
CA ILE A 5 -47.66 28.68 -0.52
C ILE A 5 -46.14 28.89 -0.52
N CYS A 6 -45.54 28.98 0.66
CA CYS A 6 -44.10 28.94 0.80
C CYS A 6 -43.64 27.51 0.50
N LYS A 7 -43.16 27.26 -0.72
CA LYS A 7 -42.35 26.06 -1.00
C LYS A 7 -40.99 26.28 -0.31
N SER A 8 -40.87 25.78 0.92
CA SER A 8 -39.59 25.68 1.62
C SER A 8 -38.71 24.71 0.87
N GLY A 9 -37.92 25.23 -0.08
CA GLY A 9 -36.87 24.49 -0.75
C GLY A 9 -35.68 24.30 0.18
N ASN A 10 -35.66 23.17 0.87
CA ASN A 10 -34.43 22.52 1.31
C ASN A 10 -34.48 21.10 0.73
N ASN A 11 -34.18 20.98 -0.56
CA ASN A 11 -33.84 19.68 -1.14
C ASN A 11 -32.41 19.38 -0.73
N ASN A 12 -32.27 18.56 0.32
CA ASN A 12 -31.01 17.93 0.72
C ASN A 12 -31.00 16.45 0.29
N LEU A 13 -31.57 16.18 -0.89
CA LEU A 13 -31.41 14.90 -1.57
C LEU A 13 -30.09 15.00 -2.33
N VAL A 14 -28.98 14.80 -1.63
CA VAL A 14 -27.83 14.15 -2.28
C VAL A 14 -28.37 12.75 -2.59
N ASP A 15 -28.54 12.44 -3.87
CA ASP A 15 -29.05 11.13 -4.26
C ASP A 15 -28.06 10.07 -3.75
N LYS A 16 -28.56 8.95 -3.23
CA LYS A 16 -27.72 7.87 -2.67
C LYS A 16 -26.71 7.30 -3.69
N ASP A 17 -26.95 7.52 -4.98
CA ASP A 17 -26.03 7.15 -6.07
C ASP A 17 -24.72 7.95 -6.01
N ASP A 18 -24.78 9.26 -5.71
CA ASP A 18 -23.60 10.13 -5.67
C ASP A 18 -22.64 9.75 -4.54
N THR A 19 -23.18 9.27 -3.41
CA THR A 19 -22.36 8.78 -2.28
C THR A 19 -21.59 7.51 -2.63
N SER A 20 -22.16 6.61 -3.45
CA SER A 20 -21.51 5.36 -3.87
C SER A 20 -20.34 5.62 -4.82
N GLU A 21 -20.51 6.55 -5.78
CA GLU A 21 -19.42 6.92 -6.69
C GLU A 21 -18.28 7.62 -5.96
N LEU A 22 -18.60 8.50 -5.01
CA LEU A 22 -17.59 9.15 -4.17
C LEU A 22 -16.82 8.13 -3.31
N GLU A 23 -17.51 7.18 -2.70
CA GLU A 23 -16.88 6.10 -1.91
C GLU A 23 -15.88 5.31 -2.75
N LYS A 24 -16.24 4.96 -4.00
CA LYS A 24 -15.33 4.27 -4.93
C LYS A 24 -14.10 5.12 -5.25
N LYS A 25 -14.30 6.40 -5.59
CA LYS A 25 -13.18 7.32 -5.90
C LYS A 25 -12.23 7.46 -4.71
N VAL A 26 -12.77 7.67 -3.51
CA VAL A 26 -11.96 7.74 -2.29
C VAL A 26 -11.23 6.42 -2.04
N GLY A 27 -11.90 5.28 -2.22
CA GLY A 27 -11.29 3.95 -2.13
C GLY A 27 -10.11 3.78 -3.08
N SER A 28 -10.28 4.15 -4.36
CA SER A 28 -9.22 4.10 -5.36
C SER A 28 -8.05 5.01 -5.01
N ILE A 29 -8.32 6.24 -4.55
CA ILE A 29 -7.26 7.17 -4.12
C ILE A 29 -6.41 6.57 -3.01
N LEU A 30 -7.07 6.04 -1.97
CA LEU A 30 -6.39 5.43 -0.83
C LEU A 30 -5.59 4.20 -1.25
N LEU A 31 -6.15 3.36 -2.13
CA LEU A 31 -5.50 2.16 -2.62
C LEU A 31 -4.24 2.46 -3.43
N THR A 32 -4.32 3.42 -4.36
CA THR A 32 -3.16 3.91 -5.12
C THR A 32 -2.07 4.46 -4.18
N LEU A 33 -2.46 5.22 -3.17
CA LEU A 33 -1.52 5.78 -2.19
C LEU A 33 -0.82 4.68 -1.40
N ILE A 34 -1.54 3.63 -0.99
CA ILE A 34 -0.96 2.48 -0.29
C ILE A 34 0.00 1.70 -1.22
N GLN A 35 -0.38 1.42 -2.46
CA GLN A 35 0.51 0.75 -3.43
C GLN A 35 1.82 1.53 -3.62
N LYS A 36 1.71 2.84 -3.83
CA LYS A 36 2.84 3.75 -3.92
C LYS A 36 3.70 3.71 -2.64
N ALA A 37 3.08 3.75 -1.46
CA ALA A 37 3.77 3.66 -0.17
C ALA A 37 4.55 2.34 -0.02
N VAL A 38 3.93 1.20 -0.33
CA VAL A 38 4.59 -0.12 -0.27
C VAL A 38 5.81 -0.18 -1.20
N VAL A 39 5.65 0.25 -2.45
CA VAL A 39 6.76 0.25 -3.42
C VAL A 39 7.89 1.18 -2.96
N LEU A 40 7.56 2.35 -2.43
CA LEU A 40 8.56 3.31 -1.95
C LEU A 40 9.29 2.78 -0.71
N ALA A 41 8.56 2.18 0.23
CA ALA A 41 9.10 1.59 1.45
C ALA A 41 10.04 0.41 1.12
N ALA A 42 9.68 -0.45 0.16
CA ALA A 42 10.55 -1.53 -0.31
C ALA A 42 11.84 -1.00 -0.95
N LYS A 43 11.76 0.04 -1.77
CA LYS A 43 12.95 0.71 -2.34
C LYS A 43 13.84 1.32 -1.25
N TYR A 44 13.22 1.92 -0.23
CA TYR A 44 13.93 2.49 0.90
C TYR A 44 14.67 1.40 1.69
N SER A 45 14.00 0.28 2.02
CA SER A 45 14.63 -0.86 2.70
C SER A 45 15.80 -1.41 1.88
N LYS A 46 15.59 -1.64 0.58
CA LYS A 46 16.65 -2.14 -0.32
C LYS A 46 17.85 -1.20 -0.43
N SER A 47 17.63 0.12 -0.31
CA SER A 47 18.72 1.11 -0.30
C SER A 47 19.66 0.98 0.91
N THR A 48 19.20 0.32 1.97
CA THR A 48 19.97 0.05 3.19
C THR A 48 20.66 -1.32 3.19
N GLY A 49 20.44 -2.12 2.14
CA GLY A 49 20.94 -3.49 2.03
C GLY A 49 19.98 -4.57 2.55
N ARG A 50 18.87 -4.16 3.19
CA ARG A 50 17.87 -5.05 3.74
C ARG A 50 16.99 -5.69 2.67
N ASP A 51 16.60 -6.94 2.88
CA ASP A 51 15.67 -7.69 2.01
C ASP A 51 14.29 -7.92 2.64
N ASN A 52 14.07 -7.41 3.85
CA ASN A 52 12.78 -7.38 4.53
C ASN A 52 12.14 -5.99 4.47
N LEU A 53 10.82 -5.91 4.69
CA LEU A 53 10.10 -4.65 4.80
C LEU A 53 9.62 -4.47 6.24
N SER A 54 10.08 -3.43 6.93
CA SER A 54 9.67 -3.14 8.31
C SER A 54 8.47 -2.19 8.37
N SER A 55 7.74 -2.21 9.49
CA SER A 55 6.68 -1.22 9.78
C SER A 55 7.20 0.22 9.71
N THR A 56 8.45 0.46 10.12
CA THR A 56 9.09 1.77 10.08
C THR A 56 9.32 2.26 8.65
N ASP A 57 9.68 1.37 7.72
CA ASP A 57 9.80 1.71 6.29
C ASP A 57 8.46 2.20 5.73
N MET A 58 7.38 1.51 6.12
CA MET A 58 6.02 1.89 5.74
C MET A 58 5.62 3.24 6.33
N ILE A 59 5.97 3.52 7.58
CA ILE A 59 5.71 4.83 8.21
C ILE A 59 6.42 5.94 7.42
N TYR A 60 7.70 5.79 7.10
CA TYR A 60 8.46 6.79 6.34
C TYR A 60 7.81 7.07 4.99
N ALA A 61 7.39 6.02 4.28
CA ALA A 61 6.76 6.17 2.98
C ALA A 61 5.37 6.83 3.07
N LEU A 62 4.56 6.46 4.05
CA LEU A 62 3.24 7.06 4.27
C LEU A 62 3.33 8.54 4.67
N GLN A 63 4.30 8.89 5.52
CA GLN A 63 4.57 10.29 5.87
C GLN A 63 4.99 11.09 4.63
N TYR A 64 5.84 10.53 3.78
CA TYR A 64 6.23 11.15 2.52
C TYR A 64 5.03 11.41 1.61
N TYR A 65 4.18 10.40 1.39
CA TYR A 65 2.99 10.60 0.57
C TYR A 65 1.98 11.54 1.19
N ALA A 66 1.86 11.60 2.53
CA ALA A 66 1.02 12.60 3.19
C ALA A 66 1.49 14.04 2.92
N HIS A 67 2.81 14.28 2.90
CA HIS A 67 3.39 15.58 2.59
C HIS A 67 3.27 15.95 1.10
N GLU A 68 3.46 14.98 0.21
CA GLU A 68 3.47 15.23 -1.24
C GLU A 68 2.10 15.08 -1.90
N PHE A 69 1.07 14.64 -1.15
CA PHE A 69 -0.26 14.34 -1.69
C PHE A 69 -0.82 15.49 -2.52
N ASN A 70 -0.76 16.72 -2.03
CA ASN A 70 -1.31 17.88 -2.75
C ASN A 70 -0.37 18.41 -3.85
N ASN A 71 0.89 17.96 -3.90
CA ASN A 71 1.89 18.38 -4.88
C ASN A 71 1.93 17.49 -6.12
N GLU A 72 1.31 16.30 -6.06
CA GLU A 72 1.26 15.39 -7.21
C GLU A 72 0.22 15.91 -8.24
N GLU A 73 0.72 16.49 -9.34
CA GLU A 73 -0.10 16.99 -10.45
C GLU A 73 -0.90 15.90 -11.17
N ASP A 74 -0.56 14.62 -10.94
CA ASP A 74 -0.99 13.48 -11.76
C ASP A 74 -1.74 12.38 -10.98
N LEU A 75 -2.29 12.74 -9.82
CA LEU A 75 -3.08 11.81 -9.02
C LEU A 75 -4.26 11.25 -9.84
N GLU A 76 -4.94 12.12 -10.59
CA GLU A 76 -6.16 11.77 -11.32
C GLU A 76 -5.92 10.74 -12.45
N GLU A 77 -4.80 10.82 -13.18
CA GLU A 77 -4.48 9.88 -14.26
C GLU A 77 -4.06 8.50 -13.69
N SER A 78 -3.35 8.49 -12.56
CA SER A 78 -2.97 7.23 -11.89
C SER A 78 -4.18 6.43 -11.39
N PHE A 79 -5.32 7.08 -11.12
CA PHE A 79 -6.57 6.40 -10.74
C PHE A 79 -7.22 5.67 -11.91
N VAL A 80 -7.21 6.29 -13.10
CA VAL A 80 -7.77 5.68 -14.31
C VAL A 80 -7.00 4.41 -14.65
N GLN A 81 -5.68 4.44 -14.53
CA GLN A 81 -4.85 3.28 -14.82
C GLN A 81 -5.08 2.13 -13.82
N ASN A 82 -5.21 2.45 -12.54
CA ASN A 82 -5.47 1.44 -11.51
C ASN A 82 -6.87 0.81 -11.65
N GLU A 83 -7.92 1.59 -11.97
CA GLU A 83 -9.26 1.04 -12.21
C GLU A 83 -9.25 0.08 -13.41
N ILE A 84 -8.54 0.43 -14.49
CA ILE A 84 -8.35 -0.45 -15.66
C ILE A 84 -7.60 -1.73 -15.28
N GLU A 85 -6.60 -1.65 -14.41
CA GLU A 85 -5.81 -2.81 -13.98
C GLU A 85 -6.60 -3.73 -13.05
N TYR A 86 -7.39 -3.19 -12.12
CA TYR A 86 -8.31 -3.96 -11.29
C TYR A 86 -9.37 -4.68 -12.13
N GLU A 87 -9.92 -4.03 -13.15
CA GLU A 87 -10.87 -4.66 -14.07
C GLU A 87 -10.23 -5.78 -14.91
N LYS A 88 -8.95 -5.63 -15.29
CA LYS A 88 -8.20 -6.68 -15.98
C LYS A 88 -7.95 -7.87 -15.06
N MET A 89 -7.47 -7.65 -13.84
CA MET A 89 -7.20 -8.73 -12.86
C MET A 89 -8.47 -9.51 -12.47
N ASN A 90 -9.64 -8.86 -12.44
CA ASN A 90 -10.91 -9.54 -12.14
C ASN A 90 -11.58 -10.21 -13.36
N ASN A 91 -11.16 -9.87 -14.58
CA ASN A 91 -11.73 -10.41 -15.83
C ASN A 91 -10.78 -11.41 -16.52
N GLU A 92 -9.50 -11.40 -16.15
CA GLU A 92 -8.58 -12.51 -16.34
C GLU A 92 -8.90 -13.52 -15.24
N ASP A 93 -9.81 -14.45 -15.55
CA ASP A 93 -9.99 -15.69 -14.81
C ASP A 93 -8.59 -16.24 -14.56
N TRP A 94 -8.18 -16.37 -13.29
CA TRP A 94 -7.04 -17.19 -12.93
C TRP A 94 -7.38 -18.59 -13.43
N VAL A 95 -6.90 -18.94 -14.63
CA VAL A 95 -6.86 -20.33 -15.06
C VAL A 95 -5.85 -20.97 -14.12
N GLU A 96 -6.37 -21.51 -13.02
CA GLU A 96 -5.70 -22.55 -12.26
C GLU A 96 -5.46 -23.65 -13.29
N ASP A 97 -4.23 -23.72 -13.84
CA ASP A 97 -3.73 -24.93 -14.49
C ASP A 97 -3.69 -26.01 -13.39
N ASN A 98 -4.86 -26.53 -13.06
CA ASN A 98 -4.99 -27.90 -12.60
C ASN A 98 -4.70 -28.74 -13.85
N GLU A 99 -3.42 -28.96 -14.12
CA GLU A 99 -3.01 -30.10 -14.93
C GLU A 99 -3.49 -31.34 -14.17
N ASP A 100 -4.67 -31.83 -14.56
CA ASP A 100 -5.19 -33.14 -14.19
C ASP A 100 -4.13 -34.18 -14.58
N ASP A 101 -3.41 -34.65 -13.55
CA ASP A 101 -2.70 -35.92 -13.54
C ASP A 101 -3.74 -37.04 -13.79
N GLU A 102 -4.05 -37.32 -15.06
CA GLU A 102 -4.65 -38.57 -15.47
C GLU A 102 -3.53 -39.57 -15.79
N ASP A 103 -3.36 -40.51 -14.85
CA ASP A 103 -2.70 -41.82 -14.98
C ASP A 103 -2.70 -42.35 -16.43
N ASP A 104 -1.52 -42.58 -17.01
CA ASP A 104 -1.34 -43.59 -18.06
C ASP A 104 -0.24 -44.57 -17.61
N GLU A 105 -0.68 -45.78 -17.27
CA GLU A 105 0.13 -46.90 -16.81
C GLU A 105 1.12 -47.39 -17.88
N ASP A 106 2.31 -47.76 -17.40
CA ASP A 106 3.27 -48.72 -17.96
C ASP A 106 4.02 -48.38 -19.26
N ASN A 107 5.29 -47.96 -19.09
CA ASN A 107 6.37 -48.62 -19.82
C ASN A 107 7.70 -48.58 -19.03
N GLU A 108 8.21 -49.76 -18.67
CA GLU A 108 9.56 -49.98 -18.14
C GLU A 108 10.62 -49.61 -19.19
N ASP A 109 11.60 -48.77 -18.83
CA ASP A 109 13.02 -49.04 -19.11
C ASP A 109 13.91 -48.08 -18.29
N ASP A 110 14.87 -48.70 -17.61
CA ASP A 110 15.99 -48.10 -16.87
C ASP A 110 16.78 -47.09 -17.73
N GLU A 111 17.25 -46.00 -17.11
CA GLU A 111 18.70 -45.70 -17.02
C GLU A 111 18.96 -44.54 -16.04
N ASP A 112 19.94 -44.77 -15.16
CA ASP A 112 20.55 -43.87 -14.17
C ASP A 112 20.66 -42.41 -14.64
N ASP A 113 20.28 -41.47 -13.78
CA ASP A 113 21.13 -40.29 -13.55
C ASP A 113 21.08 -39.92 -12.07
N GLU A 114 22.17 -40.28 -11.37
CA GLU A 114 22.53 -39.75 -10.06
C GLU A 114 22.82 -38.26 -10.21
N ASP A 115 21.85 -37.40 -9.94
CA ASP A 115 22.15 -36.02 -9.52
C ASP A 115 21.46 -35.76 -8.18
N ASN A 116 22.23 -36.15 -7.15
CA ASN A 116 22.10 -35.71 -5.78
C ASN A 116 22.45 -34.22 -5.72
N GLU A 117 21.54 -33.36 -6.21
CA GLU A 117 21.62 -31.93 -5.91
C GLU A 117 21.19 -31.75 -4.46
N ASP A 118 22.21 -31.51 -3.63
CA ASP A 118 22.16 -30.88 -2.30
C ASP A 118 20.92 -29.97 -2.21
N ASP A 119 19.86 -30.49 -1.59
CA ASP A 119 18.88 -29.69 -0.86
C ASP A 119 19.69 -29.12 0.33
N GLU A 120 20.50 -28.08 0.05
CA GLU A 120 21.04 -27.21 1.08
C GLU A 120 19.83 -26.73 1.85
N ASP A 121 19.64 -27.31 3.04
CA ASP A 121 18.86 -26.74 4.13
C ASP A 121 19.19 -25.24 4.16
N ASN A 122 18.35 -24.43 3.51
CA ASN A 122 18.28 -23.01 3.76
C ASN A 122 17.77 -22.96 5.20
N GLU A 123 18.70 -23.02 6.14
CA GLU A 123 18.54 -22.37 7.43
C GLU A 123 18.21 -20.92 7.07
N ASP A 124 16.91 -20.67 6.84
CA ASP A 124 16.26 -19.39 6.92
C ASP A 124 16.48 -18.97 8.39
N ASP A 125 17.73 -18.61 8.69
CA ASP A 125 18.05 -17.72 9.77
C ASP A 125 17.12 -16.54 9.49
N ASP A 126 16.07 -16.44 10.29
CA ASP A 126 15.12 -15.34 10.36
C ASP A 126 15.92 -14.08 10.69
N ILE A 127 16.71 -13.59 9.73
CA ILE A 127 17.38 -12.31 9.77
C ILE A 127 16.27 -11.31 9.46
N ASN A 128 15.38 -11.13 10.44
CA ASN A 128 14.60 -9.92 10.54
C ASN A 128 15.60 -8.79 10.77
N GLU A 129 16.22 -8.34 9.68
CA GLU A 129 17.18 -7.25 9.70
C GLU A 129 16.47 -6.03 10.28
N GLU A 130 16.94 -5.59 11.45
CA GLU A 130 16.39 -4.44 12.16
C GLU A 130 16.35 -3.22 11.23
N PHE A 131 15.36 -2.35 11.43
CA PHE A 131 15.22 -1.14 10.62
C PHE A 131 16.53 -0.34 10.59
N CYS A 132 16.97 -0.03 9.36
CA CYS A 132 18.11 0.82 9.11
C CYS A 132 17.67 2.07 8.32
N ARG A 133 18.12 3.24 8.79
CA ARG A 133 17.85 4.52 8.12
C ARG A 133 18.74 4.66 6.88
N SER A 134 18.14 5.03 5.76
CA SER A 134 18.87 5.18 4.50
C SER A 134 19.80 6.40 4.52
N GLU A 135 21.05 6.18 4.12
CA GLU A 135 22.05 7.22 3.84
C GLU A 135 22.20 7.52 2.34
N SER A 136 21.32 6.97 1.50
CA SER A 136 21.35 7.22 0.06
C SER A 136 21.18 8.72 -0.23
N LYS A 137 21.81 9.17 -1.32
CA LYS A 137 21.74 10.55 -1.81
C LYS A 137 20.53 10.80 -2.72
N ASP A 138 19.67 9.80 -2.90
CA ASP A 138 18.47 9.94 -3.70
C ASP A 138 17.56 11.02 -3.08
N PRO A 139 17.13 12.03 -3.86
CA PRO A 139 16.33 13.14 -3.32
C PRO A 139 15.05 12.69 -2.62
N ILE A 140 14.47 11.58 -3.06
CA ILE A 140 13.25 11.01 -2.46
C ILE A 140 13.54 10.49 -1.05
N PHE A 141 14.61 9.72 -0.86
CA PHE A 141 14.97 9.16 0.45
C PHE A 141 15.43 10.25 1.42
N VAL A 142 16.11 11.28 0.92
CA VAL A 142 16.43 12.48 1.70
C VAL A 142 15.15 13.17 2.19
N LYS A 143 14.15 13.37 1.32
CA LYS A 143 12.85 13.91 1.71
C LYS A 143 12.11 13.03 2.71
N MET A 144 12.08 11.71 2.51
CA MET A 144 11.45 10.77 3.46
C MET A 144 12.04 10.93 4.86
N ASN A 145 13.37 11.00 4.93
CA ASN A 145 14.12 11.25 6.14
C ASN A 145 13.75 12.59 6.80
N GLU A 146 13.71 13.68 6.03
CA GLU A 146 13.37 15.02 6.51
C GLU A 146 11.92 15.11 7.02
N TYR A 147 10.98 14.50 6.29
CA TYR A 147 9.57 14.48 6.67
C TYR A 147 9.33 13.65 7.93
N HIS A 148 10.00 12.50 8.06
CA HIS A 148 9.95 11.72 9.29
C HIS A 148 10.49 12.53 10.48
N ASP A 149 11.64 13.18 10.35
CA ASP A 149 12.25 13.97 11.43
C ASP A 149 11.37 15.16 11.86
N THR A 150 10.64 15.76 10.92
CA THR A 150 9.79 16.93 11.18
C THR A 150 8.33 16.58 11.48
N TRP A 151 7.93 15.31 11.36
CA TRP A 151 6.55 14.83 11.46
C TRP A 151 5.84 15.26 12.73
N GLY A 152 6.49 15.13 13.89
CA GLY A 152 5.91 15.49 15.18
C GLY A 152 5.62 16.99 15.34
N SER A 153 6.31 17.83 14.56
CA SER A 153 6.13 19.29 14.56
C SER A 153 5.33 19.81 13.36
N TRP A 154 5.00 18.94 12.41
CA TRP A 154 4.24 19.30 11.23
C TRP A 154 2.77 19.54 11.58
N ASP A 155 2.26 20.72 11.24
CA ASP A 155 0.85 21.08 11.39
C ASP A 155 0.24 21.31 9.99
N PRO A 156 -0.39 20.28 9.39
CA PRO A 156 -0.94 20.37 8.05
C PRO A 156 -2.04 21.43 7.97
N THR A 157 -2.09 22.18 6.87
CA THR A 157 -3.14 23.18 6.66
C THR A 157 -4.35 22.58 5.97
N GLU A 158 -4.10 21.68 5.01
CA GLU A 158 -5.13 21.08 4.17
C GLU A 158 -5.90 19.96 4.88
N LEU A 159 -7.15 19.76 4.48
CA LEU A 159 -8.02 18.75 5.09
C LEU A 159 -7.53 17.33 4.78
N SER A 160 -7.07 17.08 3.55
CA SER A 160 -6.51 15.79 3.12
C SER A 160 -5.33 15.38 4.00
N GLU A 161 -4.37 16.29 4.17
CA GLU A 161 -3.19 16.09 5.00
C GLU A 161 -3.53 15.88 6.48
N LYS A 162 -4.50 16.63 7.02
CA LYS A 162 -4.98 16.43 8.40
C LYS A 162 -5.55 15.03 8.62
N VAL A 163 -6.35 14.54 7.66
CA VAL A 163 -6.92 13.20 7.71
C VAL A 163 -5.80 12.15 7.65
N MET A 164 -4.86 12.29 6.73
CA MET A 164 -3.71 11.38 6.61
C MET A 164 -2.84 11.39 7.87
N LYS A 165 -2.50 12.58 8.38
CA LYS A 165 -1.72 12.72 9.61
C LYS A 165 -2.41 12.04 10.78
N SER A 166 -3.70 12.29 10.98
CA SER A 166 -4.46 11.66 12.07
C SER A 166 -4.50 10.14 11.96
N ALA A 167 -4.57 9.59 10.74
CA ALA A 167 -4.57 8.15 10.53
C ALA A 167 -3.20 7.53 10.82
N ILE A 168 -2.12 8.16 10.33
CA ILE A 168 -0.74 7.71 10.54
C ILE A 168 -0.35 7.82 12.01
N ASP A 169 -0.67 8.93 12.69
CA ASP A 169 -0.41 9.11 14.12
C ASP A 169 -1.08 8.01 14.95
N LYS A 170 -2.28 7.57 14.57
CA LYS A 170 -2.96 6.46 15.24
C LYS A 170 -2.17 5.16 15.10
N VAL A 171 -1.68 4.86 13.90
CA VAL A 171 -0.87 3.66 13.64
C VAL A 171 0.45 3.71 14.42
N ILE A 172 1.14 4.84 14.44
CA ILE A 172 2.38 5.03 15.21
C ILE A 172 2.13 4.73 16.69
N ASN A 173 1.07 5.33 17.28
CA ASN A 173 0.73 5.09 18.67
C ASN A 173 0.37 3.63 18.97
N GLU A 174 -0.29 2.94 18.03
CA GLU A 174 -0.61 1.51 18.20
C GLU A 174 0.65 0.64 18.20
N ILE A 175 1.62 0.93 17.32
CA ILE A 175 2.91 0.23 17.27
C ILE A 175 3.71 0.49 18.54
N ASP A 176 3.85 1.76 18.95
CA ASP A 176 4.57 2.16 20.17
C ASP A 176 3.98 1.47 21.43
N MET A 177 2.66 1.30 21.49
CA MET A 177 2.01 0.59 22.60
C MET A 177 2.34 -0.91 22.63
N LEU A 178 2.53 -1.55 21.48
CA LEU A 178 2.87 -2.97 21.40
C LEU A 178 4.30 -3.23 21.86
N GLU A 179 5.25 -2.37 21.47
CA GLU A 179 6.65 -2.48 21.89
C GLU A 179 6.80 -2.38 23.43
N ILE A 180 5.95 -1.58 24.09
CA ILE A 180 5.96 -1.44 25.56
C ILE A 180 5.46 -2.71 26.27
N ILE A 181 4.59 -3.51 25.65
CA ILE A 181 4.02 -4.71 26.27
C ILE A 181 4.97 -5.92 26.15
N GLU A 182 5.85 -5.91 25.15
CA GLU A 182 6.84 -6.97 24.90
C GLU A 182 8.14 -6.82 25.73
N THR A 183 8.26 -5.74 26.52
CA THR A 183 9.42 -5.46 27.40
C THR A 183 9.14 -5.77 28.87
#